data_AF-A0A381SJD5-F1
#
_entry.id   AF-A0A381SJD5-F1
#
_cell.length_a   1.000
_cell.length_b   1.000
_cell.length_c   1.000
_cell.angle_alpha   90.00
_cell.angle_beta   90.00
_cell.angle_gamma   90.00
#
_symmetry.space_group_name_H-M   'P 1'
#
loop_
_entity.id
_entity.type
_entity.pdbx_description
1 polymer ?
#
loop_
_entity_poly.entity_id
_entity_poly.type
_entity_poly.pdbx_seq_one_letter_code
_entity_poly.pdbx_strand_id
1 'polypeptide(L)'
;MNSSQTNVVDKDKEINHLPILERVEVLRDIIVKGGDEAQKIRRVPDVTIKTLVDAGFFRFALPEELGGENASICDTIEIIEAISAIDGSVGWNVMLGSEINAMAAGGMDPKLAKEVYLDNP
;
A
#
# COMPACT_ATOMS: atom_id res chain seq x y z
N MET A 1 -26.57 16.89 -7.68
CA MET A 1 -25.30 16.48 -8.31
C MET A 1 -24.43 15.86 -7.22
N ASN A 2 -24.19 14.57 -7.40
CA ASN A 2 -23.35 13.60 -6.66
C ASN A 2 -23.06 13.77 -5.15
N SER A 3 -23.89 13.11 -4.35
CA SER A 3 -23.70 12.79 -2.93
C SER A 3 -22.89 11.49 -2.70
N SER A 4 -22.14 11.01 -3.70
CA SER A 4 -21.43 9.72 -3.65
C SER A 4 -19.92 9.81 -3.42
N GLN A 5 -19.34 11.02 -3.28
CA GLN A 5 -17.89 11.20 -3.08
C GLN A 5 -17.48 11.38 -1.62
N THR A 6 -18.42 11.58 -0.70
CA THR A 6 -18.12 11.95 0.70
C THR A 6 -17.90 10.75 1.63
N ASN A 7 -18.06 9.49 1.17
CA ASN A 7 -18.05 8.29 2.02
C ASN A 7 -16.80 7.39 1.92
N VAL A 8 -15.90 7.65 0.98
CA VAL A 8 -14.71 6.79 0.77
C VAL A 8 -13.54 7.27 1.64
N VAL A 9 -13.28 8.59 1.64
CA VAL A 9 -12.12 9.21 2.31
C VAL A 9 -12.13 9.06 3.83
N ASP A 10 -13.31 8.98 4.47
CA ASP A 10 -13.41 8.78 5.94
C ASP A 10 -13.21 7.32 6.36
N LYS A 11 -13.57 6.35 5.50
CA LYS A 11 -13.31 4.93 5.78
C LYS A 11 -11.84 4.56 5.64
N ASP A 12 -11.14 5.20 4.72
CA ASP A 12 -9.72 4.94 4.45
C ASP A 12 -8.85 5.24 5.68
N LYS A 13 -9.20 6.26 6.48
CA LYS A 13 -8.50 6.57 7.74
C LYS A 13 -8.76 5.55 8.85
N GLU A 14 -9.94 4.95 8.89
CA GLU A 14 -10.26 3.90 9.89
C GLU A 14 -9.53 2.59 9.57
N ILE A 15 -9.34 2.26 8.29
CA ILE A 15 -8.66 1.03 7.86
C ILE A 15 -7.19 1.02 8.30
N ASN A 16 -6.52 2.18 8.29
CA ASN A 16 -5.11 2.29 8.66
C ASN A 16 -4.81 1.96 10.12
N HIS A 17 -5.82 1.95 10.98
CA HIS A 17 -5.67 1.56 12.39
C HIS A 17 -5.83 0.05 12.63
N LEU A 18 -6.30 -0.69 11.62
CA LEU A 18 -6.40 -2.14 11.71
C LEU A 18 -5.02 -2.78 11.58
N PRO A 19 -4.81 -3.98 12.15
CA PRO A 19 -3.67 -4.82 11.79
C PRO A 19 -3.59 -5.00 10.28
N ILE A 20 -2.38 -4.89 9.71
CA ILE A 20 -2.20 -4.81 8.25
C ILE A 20 -2.77 -6.01 7.48
N LEU A 21 -2.77 -7.21 8.06
CA LEU A 21 -3.40 -8.39 7.46
C LEU A 21 -4.94 -8.30 7.44
N GLU A 22 -5.56 -7.65 8.44
CA GLU A 22 -7.00 -7.40 8.42
C GLU A 22 -7.37 -6.38 7.34
N ARG A 23 -6.49 -5.41 7.05
CA ARG A 23 -6.68 -4.46 5.94
C ARG A 23 -6.76 -5.17 4.59
N VAL A 24 -5.97 -6.25 4.40
CA VAL A 24 -5.99 -7.06 3.16
C VAL A 24 -7.37 -7.66 2.96
N GLU A 25 -7.96 -8.24 4.01
CA GLU A 25 -9.30 -8.83 3.94
C GLU A 25 -10.40 -7.79 3.70
N VAL A 26 -10.33 -6.63 4.38
CA VAL A 26 -11.26 -5.53 4.15
C VAL A 26 -11.22 -5.05 2.69
N LEU A 27 -10.04 -5.08 2.07
CA LEU A 27 -9.81 -4.63 0.70
C LEU A 27 -9.84 -5.76 -0.35
N ARG A 28 -10.20 -6.99 0.02
CA ARG A 28 -10.21 -8.16 -0.86
C ARG A 28 -10.96 -7.89 -2.18
N ASP A 29 -12.17 -7.35 -2.10
CA ASP A 29 -12.98 -7.05 -3.28
C ASP A 29 -12.35 -6.00 -4.21
N ILE A 30 -11.62 -5.03 -3.65
CA ILE A 30 -10.88 -4.03 -4.41
C ILE A 30 -9.69 -4.67 -5.12
N ILE A 31 -8.98 -5.57 -4.44
CA ILE A 31 -7.82 -6.29 -4.99
C ILE A 31 -8.27 -7.22 -6.13
N VAL A 32 -9.34 -8.01 -5.94
CA VAL A 32 -9.89 -8.90 -6.99
C VAL A 32 -10.28 -8.10 -8.23
N LYS A 33 -11.10 -7.05 -8.08
CA LYS A 33 -11.52 -6.21 -9.21
C LYS A 33 -10.35 -5.51 -9.88
N GLY A 34 -9.37 -5.08 -9.08
CA GLY A 34 -8.14 -4.46 -9.56
C GLY A 34 -7.31 -5.41 -10.43
N GLY A 35 -7.12 -6.65 -9.96
CA GLY A 35 -6.42 -7.71 -10.68
C GLY A 35 -7.11 -8.08 -11.99
N ASP A 36 -8.42 -8.30 -11.96
CA ASP A 36 -9.22 -8.64 -13.15
C ASP A 36 -9.11 -7.56 -14.25
N GLU A 37 -9.17 -6.28 -13.86
CA GLU A 37 -9.03 -5.18 -14.81
C GLU A 37 -7.59 -5.02 -15.28
N ALA A 38 -6.60 -5.25 -14.39
CA ALA A 38 -5.19 -5.21 -14.74
C ALA A 38 -4.83 -6.16 -15.88
N GLN A 39 -5.48 -7.32 -15.97
CA GLN A 39 -5.27 -8.26 -17.08
C GLN A 39 -5.68 -7.69 -18.44
N LYS A 40 -6.63 -6.74 -18.47
CA LYS A 40 -7.09 -6.09 -19.70
C LYS A 40 -6.23 -4.89 -20.06
N ILE A 41 -5.90 -4.07 -19.07
CA ILE A 41 -5.23 -2.78 -19.29
C ILE A 41 -3.70 -2.83 -19.13
N ARG A 42 -3.14 -3.99 -18.72
CA ARG A 42 -1.71 -4.25 -18.51
C ARG A 42 -1.03 -3.36 -17.47
N ARG A 43 -1.80 -2.93 -16.47
CA ARG A 43 -1.35 -2.19 -15.28
C ARG A 43 -2.41 -2.28 -14.20
N VAL A 44 -2.04 -2.18 -12.92
CA VAL A 44 -3.04 -2.09 -11.86
C VAL A 44 -3.84 -0.78 -12.04
N PRO A 45 -5.18 -0.79 -11.95
CA PRO A 45 -5.99 0.42 -12.07
C PRO A 45 -5.63 1.47 -11.02
N ASP A 46 -5.68 2.74 -11.41
CA ASP A 46 -5.30 3.87 -10.54
C ASP A 46 -6.13 3.92 -9.25
N VAL A 47 -7.41 3.55 -9.33
CA VAL A 47 -8.29 3.48 -8.16
C VAL A 47 -7.82 2.43 -7.15
N THR A 48 -7.39 1.25 -7.61
CA THR A 48 -6.89 0.17 -6.75
C THR A 48 -5.58 0.58 -6.10
N ILE A 49 -4.65 1.15 -6.88
CA ILE A 49 -3.38 1.68 -6.34
C ILE A 49 -3.66 2.76 -5.30
N LYS A 50 -4.53 3.73 -5.59
CA LYS A 50 -4.86 4.80 -4.65
C LYS A 50 -5.38 4.24 -3.32
N THR A 51 -6.33 3.29 -3.37
CA THR A 51 -6.86 2.67 -2.14
C THR A 51 -5.80 1.91 -1.36
N LEU A 52 -4.88 1.21 -2.03
CA LEU A 52 -3.78 0.51 -1.36
C LEU A 52 -2.73 1.47 -0.76
N VAL A 53 -2.47 2.60 -1.43
CA VAL A 53 -1.62 3.69 -0.90
C VAL A 53 -2.26 4.29 0.34
N ASP A 54 -3.55 4.64 0.25
CA ASP A 54 -4.29 5.22 1.38
C ASP A 54 -4.34 4.24 2.56
N ALA A 55 -4.36 2.92 2.30
CA ALA A 55 -4.34 1.84 3.28
C ALA A 55 -2.95 1.54 3.92
N GLY A 56 -1.90 2.23 3.46
CA GLY A 56 -0.53 2.09 3.97
C GLY A 56 0.32 0.98 3.32
N PHE A 57 -0.19 0.25 2.34
CA PHE A 57 0.52 -0.92 1.78
C PHE A 57 1.81 -0.59 1.02
N PHE A 58 2.03 0.66 0.64
CA PHE A 58 3.27 1.08 -0.05
C PHE A 58 4.34 1.62 0.90
N ARG A 59 4.10 1.59 2.21
CA ARG A 59 4.98 2.18 3.23
C ARG A 59 5.21 1.30 4.45
N PHE A 60 4.62 0.10 4.54
CA PHE A 60 4.72 -0.72 5.75
C PHE A 60 6.17 -1.09 6.13
N ALA A 61 7.08 -1.21 5.14
CA ALA A 61 8.48 -1.55 5.37
C ALA A 61 9.36 -0.33 5.70
N LEU A 62 8.85 0.90 5.54
CA LEU A 62 9.59 2.11 5.91
C LEU A 62 9.68 2.26 7.44
N PRO A 63 10.75 2.85 7.97
CA PRO A 63 10.83 3.25 9.38
C PRO A 63 9.67 4.17 9.80
N GLU A 64 9.26 4.09 11.06
CA GLU A 64 8.22 4.95 11.64
C GLU A 64 8.57 6.44 11.53
N GLU A 65 9.84 6.81 11.71
CA GLU A 65 10.31 8.19 11.56
C GLU A 65 10.19 8.75 10.13
N LEU A 66 9.96 7.87 9.14
CA LEU A 66 9.67 8.23 7.76
C LEU A 66 8.20 7.96 7.40
N GLY A 67 7.31 7.78 8.37
CA GLY A 67 5.88 7.57 8.16
C GLY A 67 5.55 6.19 7.57
N GLY A 68 6.33 5.17 7.91
CA GLY A 68 5.99 3.77 7.69
C GLY A 68 5.55 3.04 8.97
N GLU A 69 5.48 1.72 8.90
CA GLU A 69 5.10 0.85 10.03
C GLU A 69 6.26 -0.01 10.55
N ASN A 70 7.47 0.16 10.00
CA ASN A 70 8.69 -0.55 10.38
C ASN A 70 8.51 -2.08 10.47
N ALA A 71 7.76 -2.63 9.52
CA ALA A 71 7.45 -4.06 9.47
C ALA A 71 8.73 -4.91 9.44
N SER A 72 8.72 -6.04 10.17
CA SER A 72 9.82 -7.00 10.09
C SER A 72 9.84 -7.73 8.74
N ILE A 73 10.91 -8.46 8.47
CA ILE A 73 10.97 -9.30 7.27
C ILE A 73 9.88 -10.38 7.26
N CYS A 74 9.55 -10.94 8.43
CA CYS A 74 8.47 -11.93 8.55
C CYS A 74 7.12 -11.30 8.26
N ASP A 75 6.83 -10.13 8.85
CA ASP A 75 5.58 -9.41 8.59
C ASP A 75 5.46 -9.03 7.11
N THR A 76 6.56 -8.57 6.51
CA THR A 76 6.63 -8.22 5.08
C THR A 76 6.25 -9.42 4.20
N ILE A 77 6.81 -10.59 4.47
CA ILE A 77 6.47 -11.84 3.75
C ILE A 77 4.99 -12.15 3.91
N GLU A 78 4.45 -12.14 5.14
CA GLU A 78 3.04 -12.46 5.40
C GLU A 78 2.08 -11.50 4.69
N ILE A 79 2.39 -10.19 4.65
CA ILE A 79 1.60 -9.18 3.95
C ILE A 79 1.60 -9.46 2.44
N ILE A 80 2.78 -9.69 1.86
CA ILE A 80 2.91 -9.93 0.42
C ILE A 80 2.20 -11.23 0.03
N GLU A 81 2.35 -12.29 0.82
CA GLU A 81 1.65 -13.56 0.62
C GLU A 81 0.13 -13.37 0.66
N ALA A 82 -0.39 -12.65 1.65
CA ALA A 82 -1.83 -12.42 1.80
C ALA A 82 -2.43 -11.69 0.59
N ILE A 83 -1.77 -10.65 0.08
CA ILE A 83 -2.23 -9.91 -1.11
C ILE A 83 -2.06 -10.77 -2.37
N SER A 84 -0.93 -11.46 -2.51
CA SER A 84 -0.62 -12.30 -3.68
C SER A 84 -1.55 -13.50 -3.80
N ALA A 85 -2.05 -14.02 -2.68
CA ALA A 85 -3.06 -15.07 -2.64
C ALA A 85 -4.42 -14.61 -3.21
N ILE A 86 -4.69 -13.30 -3.23
CA ILE A 86 -5.86 -12.71 -3.88
C ILE A 86 -5.56 -12.41 -5.35
N ASP A 87 -4.48 -11.67 -5.61
CA ASP A 87 -3.95 -11.42 -6.96
C ASP A 87 -2.44 -11.22 -6.93
N GLY A 88 -1.71 -12.07 -7.65
CA GLY A 88 -0.24 -12.04 -7.67
C GLY A 88 0.35 -10.80 -8.34
N SER A 89 -0.35 -10.17 -9.29
CA SER A 89 0.15 -8.95 -9.95
C SER A 89 0.05 -7.74 -9.02
N VAL A 90 -1.05 -7.61 -8.27
CA VAL A 90 -1.22 -6.60 -7.23
C VAL A 90 -0.20 -6.82 -6.11
N GLY A 91 -0.04 -8.06 -5.64
CA GLY A 91 0.95 -8.42 -4.63
C GLY A 91 2.38 -8.05 -5.06
N TRP A 92 2.76 -8.34 -6.31
CA TRP A 92 4.05 -7.94 -6.88
C TRP A 92 4.26 -6.42 -6.91
N ASN A 93 3.23 -5.64 -7.26
CA ASN A 93 3.31 -4.17 -7.24
C ASN A 93 3.50 -3.63 -5.83
N VAL A 94 2.81 -4.20 -4.84
CA VAL A 94 2.94 -3.82 -3.42
C VAL A 94 4.32 -4.18 -2.89
N MET A 95 4.81 -5.40 -3.17
CA MET A 95 6.16 -5.85 -2.80
C MET A 95 7.21 -4.86 -3.33
N LEU A 96 7.22 -4.60 -4.64
CA LEU A 96 8.17 -3.67 -5.24
C LEU A 96 8.05 -2.28 -4.62
N GLY A 97 6.84 -1.76 -4.45
CA GLY A 97 6.62 -0.42 -3.92
C GLY A 97 7.11 -0.25 -2.48
N SER A 98 6.77 -1.18 -1.59
CA SER A 98 7.13 -1.09 -0.16
C SER A 98 8.61 -1.40 0.07
N GLU A 99 9.14 -2.49 -0.51
CA GLU A 99 10.52 -2.91 -0.28
C GLU A 99 11.54 -1.97 -0.93
N ILE A 100 11.28 -1.50 -2.16
CA ILE A 100 12.19 -0.54 -2.81
C ILE A 100 12.18 0.79 -2.05
N ASN A 101 11.05 1.22 -1.51
CA ASN A 101 10.99 2.40 -0.66
C ASN A 101 11.89 2.24 0.57
N ALA A 102 11.79 1.11 1.29
CA ALA A 102 12.64 0.85 2.45
C ALA A 102 14.13 0.80 2.09
N MET A 103 14.48 0.10 1.01
CA MET A 103 15.87 0.01 0.52
C MET A 103 16.42 1.37 0.11
N ALA A 104 15.64 2.17 -0.63
CA ALA A 104 16.04 3.49 -1.08
C ALA A 104 16.23 4.43 0.11
N ALA A 105 15.27 4.48 1.04
CA ALA A 105 15.37 5.29 2.26
C ALA A 105 16.63 4.96 3.09
N GLY A 106 16.95 3.67 3.26
CA GLY A 106 18.14 3.22 3.99
C GLY A 106 19.47 3.58 3.32
N GLY A 107 19.47 3.82 2.00
CA GLY A 107 20.66 4.23 1.24
C GLY A 107 20.81 5.75 1.02
N MET A 108 19.81 6.55 1.40
CA MET A 108 19.81 8.00 1.20
C MET A 108 20.52 8.75 2.33
N ASP A 109 20.95 9.99 2.04
CA ASP A 109 21.24 10.96 3.11
C ASP A 109 19.98 11.20 3.96
N PRO A 110 20.07 11.23 5.30
CA PRO A 110 18.90 11.37 6.16
C PRO A 110 18.05 12.62 5.91
N LYS A 111 18.63 13.73 5.42
CA LYS A 111 17.85 14.92 5.08
C LYS A 111 17.06 14.71 3.80
N LEU A 112 17.67 14.08 2.80
CA LEU A 112 17.00 13.74 1.55
C LEU A 112 15.87 12.73 1.78
N ALA A 113 16.09 11.73 2.63
CA ALA A 113 15.03 10.78 3.00
C ALA A 113 13.82 11.50 3.62
N LYS A 114 14.04 12.46 4.52
CA LYS A 114 12.94 13.26 5.09
C LYS A 114 12.23 14.10 4.03
N GLU A 115 12.98 14.76 3.14
CA GLU A 115 12.40 15.55 2.05
C GLU A 115 11.46 14.70 1.17
N VAL A 116 11.92 13.52 0.75
CA VAL A 116 11.18 12.63 -0.14
C VAL A 116 9.98 11.99 0.55
N TYR A 117 10.14 11.52 1.79
CA TYR A 117 9.13 10.69 2.44
C TYR A 117 8.17 11.45 3.36
N LEU A 118 8.53 12.64 3.85
CA LEU A 118 7.72 13.43 4.79
C LEU A 118 7.28 14.77 4.23
N ASP A 119 8.17 15.51 3.56
CA ASP A 119 7.88 16.88 3.13
C ASP A 119 7.11 16.94 1.79
N ASN A 120 7.29 15.92 0.93
CA ASN A 120 6.55 15.75 -0.33
C ASN A 120 6.08 14.28 -0.53
N PRO A 121 5.18 13.78 0.34
CA PRO A 121 4.77 12.39 0.37
C PRO A 121 3.90 11.95 -0.82
#